data_AF-A0A7J3JD86-F1
#
_entry.id   AF-A0A7J3JD86-F1
#
_cell.length_a   1.000
_cell.length_b   1.000
_cell.length_c   1.000
_cell.angle_alpha   90.00
_cell.angle_beta   90.00
_cell.angle_gamma   90.00
#
_symmetry.space_group_name_H-M   'P 1'
#
loop_
_entity.id
_entity.type
_entity.pdbx_description
1 polymer ?
#
loop_
_entity_poly.entity_id
_entity_poly.type
_entity_poly.pdbx_seq_one_letter_code
_entity_poly.pdbx_strand_id
1 'polypeptide(L)'
;MVNQVQNPPTAAYWLSIIGAVIGLLVGLAFLGLGALAYITLGEYIDYYGGYYGYDLGLGWTWTVYFGLGLWSLITSILIITFARKLKANPMEHTKWGALILVFSIIGVGGILGLIGGILAIIYKPIPAGAPQYSQQPYYQQPPPQQAYQPPPSMRVCPNCGTQMQNNVRFCPNCGTQQY
;
A
#
# COMPACT_ATOMS: atom_id res chain seq x y z
N MET A 1 12.30 16.37 -16.03
CA MET A 1 11.70 15.03 -15.86
C MET A 1 10.42 15.05 -16.68
N VAL A 2 10.37 14.37 -17.83
CA VAL A 2 9.09 14.18 -18.52
C VAL A 2 8.25 13.34 -17.56
N ASN A 3 7.21 13.93 -16.97
CA ASN A 3 6.30 13.22 -16.09
C ASN A 3 5.70 12.09 -16.92
N GLN A 4 6.16 10.85 -16.70
CA GLN A 4 5.67 9.65 -17.39
C GLN A 4 4.24 9.33 -16.96
N VAL A 5 3.87 9.76 -15.75
CA VAL A 5 2.57 9.56 -15.13
C VAL A 5 2.09 10.87 -14.53
N GLN A 6 0.77 11.07 -14.52
CA GLN A 6 0.14 12.26 -13.95
C GLN A 6 0.13 12.22 -12.41
N ASN A 7 0.08 11.02 -11.82
CA ASN A 7 -0.06 10.80 -10.37
C ASN A 7 1.18 10.09 -9.78
N PRO A 8 2.29 10.77 -9.46
CA PRO A 8 3.49 10.07 -8.96
C PRO A 8 3.23 9.34 -7.62
N PRO A 9 3.81 8.15 -7.38
CA PRO A 9 3.64 7.35 -6.16
C PRO A 9 4.40 7.95 -4.97
N THR A 10 4.07 9.18 -4.61
CA THR A 10 4.79 10.01 -3.64
C THR A 10 4.66 9.47 -2.22
N ALA A 11 3.46 9.05 -1.81
CA ALA A 11 3.21 8.51 -0.48
C ALA A 11 4.00 7.20 -0.24
N ALA A 12 3.91 6.24 -1.18
CA ALA A 12 4.64 4.97 -1.09
C ALA A 12 6.16 5.20 -1.04
N TYR A 13 6.68 6.11 -1.87
CA TYR A 13 8.10 6.47 -1.88
C TYR A 13 8.61 6.99 -0.54
N TRP A 14 7.93 7.98 0.05
CA TRP A 14 8.39 8.58 1.31
C TRP A 14 8.28 7.60 2.49
N LEU A 15 7.19 6.83 2.55
CA LEU A 15 7.01 5.83 3.62
C LEU A 15 8.10 4.77 3.59
N SER A 16 8.49 4.29 2.41
CA SER A 16 9.60 3.35 2.25
C SER A 16 10.96 3.97 2.61
N ILE A 17 11.23 5.22 2.22
CA ILE A 17 12.47 5.92 2.59
C ILE A 17 12.57 6.10 4.10
N ILE A 18 11.51 6.57 4.75
CA ILE A 18 11.50 6.78 6.20
C ILE A 18 11.70 5.45 6.94
N GLY A 19 10.99 4.40 6.53
CA GLY A 19 11.16 3.07 7.10
C GLY A 19 12.59 2.54 6.97
N ALA A 20 13.21 2.74 5.81
CA ALA A 20 14.59 2.30 5.57
C ALA A 20 15.63 3.10 6.36
N VAL A 21 15.44 4.42 6.52
CA VAL A 21 16.34 5.25 7.34
C VAL A 21 16.26 4.82 8.80
N ILE A 22 15.07 4.55 9.33
CA ILE A 22 14.90 4.04 10.70
C ILE A 22 15.57 2.68 10.82
N GLY A 23 15.36 1.77 9.87
CA GLY A 23 16.01 0.44 9.85
C GLY A 23 17.54 0.55 9.86
N LEU A 24 18.09 1.49 9.09
CA LEU A 24 19.53 1.76 9.04
C LEU A 24 20.06 2.26 10.39
N LEU A 25 19.36 3.21 11.03
CA LEU A 25 19.74 3.72 12.35
C LEU A 25 19.69 2.64 13.43
N VAL A 26 18.65 1.79 13.41
CA VAL A 26 18.53 0.65 14.31
C VAL A 26 19.65 -0.35 14.07
N GLY A 27 19.99 -0.65 12.81
CA GLY A 27 21.10 -1.52 12.45
C GLY A 27 22.45 -0.99 12.96
N LEU A 28 22.73 0.30 12.79
CA LEU A 28 23.93 0.94 13.33
C LEU A 28 23.97 0.93 14.86
N ALA A 29 22.83 1.17 15.52
CA ALA A 29 22.74 1.09 16.98
C ALA A 29 23.02 -0.34 17.47
N PHE A 30 22.49 -1.37 16.79
CA PHE A 30 22.77 -2.77 17.11
C PHE A 30 24.25 -3.13 16.94
N LEU A 31 24.91 -2.63 15.89
CA LEU A 31 26.35 -2.81 15.71
C LEU A 31 27.16 -2.07 16.79
N GLY A 32 26.78 -0.84 17.13
CA GLY A 32 27.46 -0.04 18.15
C GLY A 32 27.32 -0.65 19.55
N LEU A 33 26.12 -1.07 19.93
CA LEU A 33 25.86 -1.76 21.19
C LEU A 33 26.54 -3.14 21.23
N GLY A 34 26.51 -3.88 20.12
CA GLY A 34 27.22 -5.16 20.00
C GLY A 34 28.73 -5.00 20.15
N ALA A 35 29.33 -3.97 19.55
CA ALA A 35 30.74 -3.65 19.69
C ALA A 35 31.09 -3.19 21.11
N LEU A 36 30.28 -2.32 21.73
CA LEU A 36 30.49 -1.86 23.10
C LEU A 36 30.37 -3.01 24.11
N ALA A 37 29.37 -3.87 23.94
CA ALA A 37 29.19 -5.07 24.75
C ALA A 37 30.38 -6.03 24.56
N TYR A 38 30.88 -6.18 23.33
CA TYR A 38 32.06 -7.00 23.07
C TYR A 38 33.30 -6.47 23.78
N ILE A 39 33.54 -5.17 23.78
CA ILE A 39 34.72 -4.58 24.44
C ILE A 39 34.58 -4.66 25.96
N THR A 40 33.42 -4.30 26.52
CA THR A 40 33.25 -4.18 27.98
C THR A 40 32.97 -5.50 28.69
N LEU A 41 32.18 -6.39 28.07
CA LEU A 41 31.85 -7.71 28.61
C LEU A 41 32.81 -8.80 28.10
N GLY A 42 33.48 -8.59 26.97
CA GLY A 42 34.51 -9.52 26.47
C GLY A 42 35.71 -9.57 27.40
N GLU A 43 36.25 -8.42 27.82
CA GLU A 43 37.34 -8.38 28.81
C GLU A 43 36.92 -9.01 30.16
N TYR A 44 35.70 -8.74 30.62
CA TYR A 44 35.16 -9.32 31.85
C TYR A 44 35.04 -10.85 31.76
N ILE A 45 34.65 -11.39 30.61
CA ILE A 45 34.37 -12.82 30.45
C ILE A 45 35.61 -13.61 30.02
N ASP A 46 36.56 -13.02 29.29
CA ASP A 46 37.88 -13.62 29.09
C ASP A 46 38.68 -13.70 30.40
N TYR A 47 38.51 -12.70 31.27
CA TYR A 47 39.14 -12.67 32.59
C TYR A 47 38.55 -13.69 33.59
N TYR A 48 37.23 -13.96 33.55
CA TYR A 48 36.56 -14.88 34.49
C TYR A 48 36.11 -16.24 33.89
N GLY A 49 36.01 -16.37 32.57
CA GLY A 49 35.30 -17.47 31.89
C GLY A 49 36.17 -18.51 31.19
N GLY A 50 37.46 -18.23 30.96
CA GLY A 50 38.39 -19.16 30.30
C GLY A 50 37.91 -19.70 28.95
N TYR A 51 38.55 -20.76 28.46
CA TYR A 51 38.30 -21.41 27.16
C TYR A 51 36.88 -22.06 27.04
N TYR A 52 35.95 -21.83 27.97
CA TYR A 52 34.56 -22.30 27.86
C TYR A 52 33.55 -21.14 27.73
N GLY A 53 34.00 -19.88 27.90
CA GLY A 53 33.14 -18.69 27.79
C GLY A 53 32.69 -18.39 26.35
N TYR A 54 33.49 -18.78 25.35
CA TYR A 54 33.13 -18.61 23.94
C TYR A 54 32.10 -19.65 23.46
N ASP A 55 32.11 -20.86 24.01
CA ASP A 55 31.19 -21.96 23.68
C ASP A 55 29.82 -21.83 24.36
N LEU A 56 29.75 -21.20 25.54
CA LEU A 56 28.51 -21.07 26.33
C LEU A 56 27.60 -19.89 25.96
N GLY A 57 27.87 -19.17 24.87
CA GLY A 57 26.86 -18.30 24.24
C GLY A 57 27.33 -16.96 23.67
N LEU A 58 28.54 -16.48 23.98
CA LEU A 58 28.99 -15.16 23.51
C LEU A 58 29.52 -15.14 22.08
N GLY A 59 30.07 -16.26 21.59
CA GLY A 59 30.41 -16.41 20.17
C GLY A 59 29.17 -16.30 19.28
N TRP A 60 28.08 -16.96 19.66
CA TRP A 60 26.78 -16.82 18.99
C TRP A 60 26.24 -15.41 19.11
N THR A 61 26.35 -14.80 20.29
CA THR A 61 25.87 -13.43 20.56
C THR A 61 26.56 -12.42 19.65
N TRP A 62 27.88 -12.48 19.50
CA TRP A 62 28.63 -11.60 18.60
C TRP A 62 28.23 -11.82 17.14
N THR A 63 28.15 -13.09 16.71
CA THR A 63 27.76 -13.45 15.34
C THR A 63 26.34 -13.00 15.01
N VAL A 64 25.44 -13.04 15.99
CA VAL A 64 24.04 -12.58 15.85
C VAL A 64 23.96 -11.06 15.80
N TYR A 65 24.65 -10.31 16.67
CA TYR A 65 24.61 -8.84 16.65
C TYR A 65 25.30 -8.26 15.40
N PHE A 66 26.47 -8.77 15.03
CA PHE A 66 27.15 -8.34 13.81
C PHE A 66 26.43 -8.83 12.56
N GLY A 67 25.93 -10.07 12.56
CA GLY A 67 25.20 -10.65 11.44
C GLY A 67 23.88 -9.93 11.18
N LEU A 68 23.04 -9.75 12.19
CA LEU A 68 21.78 -9.02 12.06
C LEU A 68 22.00 -7.53 11.78
N GLY A 69 23.05 -6.93 12.35
CA GLY A 69 23.41 -5.53 12.10
C GLY A 69 23.84 -5.30 10.64
N LEU A 70 24.77 -6.10 10.11
CA LEU A 70 25.17 -6.05 8.70
C LEU A 70 24.02 -6.38 7.75
N TRP A 71 23.22 -7.40 8.08
CA TRP A 71 22.03 -7.76 7.33
C TRP A 71 21.00 -6.62 7.28
N SER A 72 20.78 -5.94 8.40
CA SER A 72 19.91 -4.76 8.49
C SER A 72 20.43 -3.60 7.64
N LEU A 73 21.74 -3.36 7.61
CA LEU A 73 22.33 -2.34 6.74
C LEU A 73 22.12 -2.68 5.26
N ILE A 74 22.40 -3.91 4.86
CA ILE A 74 22.23 -4.38 3.48
C ILE A 74 20.78 -4.21 3.03
N THR A 75 19.82 -4.73 3.82
CA THR A 75 18.40 -4.65 3.51
C THR A 75 17.90 -3.19 3.45
N SER A 76 18.37 -2.32 4.35
CA SER A 76 18.00 -0.90 4.36
C SER A 76 18.53 -0.15 3.12
N ILE A 77 19.77 -0.41 2.72
CA ILE A 77 20.36 0.17 1.49
C ILE A 77 19.59 -0.30 0.26
N LEU A 78 19.26 -1.60 0.18
CA LEU A 78 18.47 -2.15 -0.93
C LEU A 78 17.10 -1.47 -1.04
N ILE A 79 16.38 -1.30 0.07
CA ILE A 79 15.08 -0.61 0.08
C ILE A 79 15.22 0.84 -0.42
N ILE A 80 16.27 1.56 -0.03
CA ILE A 80 16.53 2.93 -0.53
C ILE A 80 16.75 2.93 -2.04
N THR A 81 17.53 1.98 -2.58
CA THR A 81 17.76 1.88 -4.02
C THR A 81 16.47 1.56 -4.79
N PHE A 82 15.64 0.66 -4.27
CA PHE A 82 14.36 0.29 -4.89
C PHE A 82 13.35 1.42 -4.81
N ALA A 83 13.27 2.17 -3.70
CA ALA A 83 12.41 3.33 -3.60
C ALA A 83 12.77 4.39 -4.65
N ARG A 84 14.07 4.65 -4.88
CA ARG A 84 14.51 5.54 -5.96
C ARG A 84 14.11 5.02 -7.34
N LYS A 85 14.26 3.72 -7.60
CA LYS A 85 13.83 3.11 -8.86
C LYS A 85 12.32 3.10 -9.06
N LEU A 86 11.54 2.95 -7.99
CA LEU A 86 10.08 3.06 -7.99
C LEU A 86 9.64 4.45 -8.45
N LYS A 87 10.29 5.50 -7.93
CA LYS A 87 10.01 6.89 -8.33
C LYS A 87 10.46 7.19 -9.76
N ALA A 88 11.59 6.61 -10.19
CA ALA A 88 12.11 6.79 -11.55
C ALA A 88 11.27 6.07 -12.61
N ASN A 89 10.75 4.87 -12.29
CA ASN A 89 10.01 4.00 -13.20
C ASN A 89 8.62 3.64 -12.64
N PRO A 90 7.66 4.59 -12.65
CA PRO A 90 6.34 4.38 -12.06
C PRO A 90 5.48 3.34 -12.81
N MET A 91 5.83 3.03 -14.07
CA MET A 91 5.17 1.97 -14.85
C MET A 91 5.51 0.57 -14.35
N GLU A 92 6.67 0.39 -13.70
CA GLU A 92 7.09 -0.88 -13.11
C GLU A 92 6.85 -0.94 -11.60
N HIS A 93 5.85 -0.22 -11.11
CA HIS A 93 5.58 -0.07 -9.67
C HIS A 93 5.43 -1.41 -8.94
N THR A 94 4.81 -2.42 -9.57
CA THR A 94 4.64 -3.75 -8.98
C THR A 94 5.97 -4.45 -8.71
N LYS A 95 6.95 -4.37 -9.63
CA LYS A 95 8.26 -5.03 -9.46
C LYS A 95 9.03 -4.42 -8.29
N TRP A 96 9.15 -3.09 -8.28
CA TRP A 96 9.90 -2.37 -7.24
C TRP A 96 9.17 -2.40 -5.90
N GLY A 97 7.83 -2.32 -5.89
CA GLY A 97 7.00 -2.43 -4.69
C GLY A 97 7.06 -3.82 -4.05
N ALA A 98 7.04 -4.89 -4.86
CA ALA A 98 7.19 -6.25 -4.36
C ALA A 98 8.58 -6.49 -3.75
N LEU A 99 9.66 -6.01 -4.38
CA LEU A 99 11.00 -6.10 -3.79
C LEU A 99 11.07 -5.37 -2.45
N ILE A 100 10.56 -4.14 -2.38
CA ILE A 100 10.49 -3.39 -1.11
C ILE A 100 9.74 -4.19 -0.05
N LEU A 101 8.59 -4.78 -0.39
CA LEU A 101 7.78 -5.57 0.53
C LEU A 101 8.52 -6.82 1.04
N VAL A 102 9.17 -7.57 0.15
CA VAL A 102 9.93 -8.79 0.51
C VAL A 102 11.10 -8.45 1.42
N PHE A 103 11.91 -7.44 1.08
CA PHE A 103 13.05 -7.04 1.90
C PHE A 103 12.62 -6.40 3.24
N SER A 104 11.41 -5.85 3.33
CA SER A 104 10.85 -5.38 4.59
C SER A 104 10.46 -6.52 5.53
N ILE A 105 9.99 -7.66 5.00
CA ILE A 105 9.60 -8.83 5.79
C ILE A 105 10.83 -9.61 6.27
N ILE A 106 11.84 -9.76 5.41
CA ILE A 106 13.06 -10.53 5.71
C ILE A 106 14.06 -9.68 6.52
N GLY A 107 14.01 -8.35 6.36
CA GLY A 107 14.83 -7.41 7.13
C GLY A 107 14.13 -6.90 8.39
N VAL A 108 14.80 -5.99 9.09
CA VAL A 108 14.22 -5.20 10.20
C VAL A 108 13.41 -4.01 9.63
N GLY A 109 12.83 -4.18 8.45
CA GLY A 109 12.07 -3.16 7.73
C GLY A 109 10.68 -3.07 8.34
N GLY A 110 10.57 -2.34 9.46
CA GLY A 110 9.37 -2.22 10.28
C GLY A 110 8.11 -1.79 9.52
N ILE A 111 7.00 -1.64 10.25
CA ILE A 111 5.65 -1.48 9.69
C ILE A 111 5.52 -0.43 8.57
N LEU A 112 6.33 0.63 8.60
CA LEU A 112 6.38 1.68 7.58
C LEU A 112 6.86 1.18 6.22
N GLY A 113 7.86 0.30 6.18
CA GLY A 113 8.35 -0.29 4.94
C GLY A 113 7.34 -1.26 4.34
N LEU A 114 6.62 -1.99 5.20
CA LEU A 114 5.52 -2.87 4.80
C LEU A 114 4.35 -2.08 4.20
N ILE A 115 3.91 -1.02 4.89
CA ILE A 115 2.86 -0.11 4.39
C ILE A 115 3.30 0.53 3.06
N GLY A 116 4.55 1.00 2.96
CA GLY A 116 5.11 1.57 1.74
C GLY A 116 5.10 0.57 0.57
N GLY A 117 5.49 -0.68 0.81
CA GLY A 117 5.46 -1.76 -0.18
C GLY A 117 4.06 -2.10 -0.66
N ILE A 118 3.10 -2.22 0.26
CA ILE A 118 1.68 -2.49 -0.09
C ILE A 118 1.11 -1.35 -0.93
N LEU A 119 1.34 -0.10 -0.53
CA LEU A 119 0.86 1.07 -1.26
C LEU A 119 1.47 1.13 -2.67
N ALA A 120 2.73 0.73 -2.84
CA ALA A 120 3.36 0.66 -4.16
C ALA A 120 2.73 -0.39 -5.09
N ILE A 121 2.25 -1.51 -4.55
CA ILE A 121 1.60 -2.58 -5.33
C ILE A 121 0.17 -2.17 -5.74
N ILE A 122 -0.59 -1.55 -4.83
CA ILE A 122 -1.98 -1.13 -5.08
C ILE A 122 -2.03 0.12 -5.96
N TYR A 123 -0.97 0.93 -5.95
CA TYR A 123 -0.86 2.13 -6.77
C TYR A 123 -1.12 1.84 -8.26
N LYS A 124 -2.01 2.62 -8.87
CA LYS A 124 -2.34 2.55 -10.30
C LYS A 124 -1.71 3.74 -11.03
N PRO A 125 -0.69 3.54 -11.89
CA PRO A 125 -0.10 4.63 -12.66
C PRO A 125 -1.05 5.08 -13.77
N ILE A 126 -1.32 6.39 -13.86
CA ILE A 126 -2.04 7.01 -14.97
C ILE A 126 -1.01 7.60 -15.94
N PRO A 127 -0.87 7.08 -17.18
CA PRO A 127 0.06 7.60 -18.17
C PRO A 127 -0.19 9.08 -18.44
N ALA A 128 0.87 9.84 -18.73
CA ALA A 128 0.82 11.30 -18.91
C ALA A 128 -0.21 11.78 -19.95
N GLY A 129 -0.53 10.96 -20.95
CA GLY A 129 -1.50 11.26 -22.01
C GLY A 129 -2.91 10.70 -21.79
N ALA A 130 -3.19 10.06 -20.66
CA ALA A 130 -4.52 9.52 -20.39
C ALA A 130 -5.50 10.64 -20.00
N PRO A 131 -6.80 10.54 -20.38
CA PRO A 131 -7.77 11.53 -19.97
C PRO A 131 -8.06 11.45 -18.46
N GLN A 132 -8.33 12.61 -17.85
CA GLN A 132 -8.47 12.82 -16.41
C GLN A 132 -9.61 12.03 -15.74
N TYR A 133 -10.53 11.42 -16.51
CA TYR A 133 -11.62 10.59 -15.97
C TYR A 133 -11.16 9.27 -15.33
N SER A 134 -9.92 8.86 -15.57
CA SER A 134 -9.36 7.59 -15.06
C SER A 134 -8.92 7.63 -13.59
N GLN A 135 -8.98 8.79 -12.93
CA GLN A 135 -8.39 8.99 -11.59
C GLN A 135 -9.40 9.02 -10.42
N GLN A 136 -10.70 8.78 -10.63
CA GLN A 136 -11.66 8.89 -9.53
C GLN A 136 -11.49 7.74 -8.52
N PRO A 137 -11.16 8.02 -7.24
CA PRO A 137 -11.26 7.02 -6.19
C PRO A 137 -12.72 6.59 -6.09
N TYR A 138 -12.95 5.29 -5.87
CA TYR A 138 -14.29 4.70 -5.76
C TYR A 138 -14.95 5.13 -4.44
N TYR A 139 -15.31 6.41 -4.38
CA TYR A 139 -16.21 6.99 -3.42
C TYR A 139 -17.21 7.80 -4.25
N GLN A 140 -18.38 7.18 -4.49
CA GLN A 140 -19.58 7.79 -5.06
C GLN A 140 -19.49 8.26 -6.52
N GLN A 141 -19.81 7.35 -7.44
CA GLN A 141 -20.89 7.69 -8.34
C GLN A 141 -22.12 6.95 -7.81
N PRO A 142 -23.12 7.62 -7.19
CA PRO A 142 -24.45 7.03 -7.19
C PRO A 142 -24.77 6.66 -8.64
N PRO A 143 -25.38 5.48 -8.89
CA PRO A 143 -25.74 5.06 -10.25
C PRO A 143 -26.38 6.26 -10.95
N PRO A 144 -26.02 6.56 -12.22
CA PRO A 144 -26.58 7.70 -12.94
C PRO A 144 -28.07 7.63 -12.71
N GLN A 145 -28.61 8.67 -12.05
CA GLN A 145 -29.97 8.67 -11.52
C GLN A 145 -30.91 8.37 -12.68
N GLN A 146 -31.24 7.09 -12.85
CA GLN A 146 -32.47 6.69 -13.51
C GLN A 146 -33.50 7.28 -12.58
N ALA A 147 -34.08 8.40 -13.00
CA ALA A 147 -35.09 9.12 -12.25
C ALA A 147 -36.00 8.08 -11.62
N TYR A 148 -36.00 7.99 -10.28
CA TYR A 148 -36.89 7.12 -9.55
C TYR A 148 -38.30 7.60 -9.89
N GLN A 149 -38.88 7.01 -10.94
CA GLN A 149 -40.27 7.22 -11.29
C GLN A 149 -41.05 6.46 -10.23
N PRO A 150 -41.84 7.14 -9.37
CA PRO A 150 -42.73 6.43 -8.46
C PRO A 150 -43.58 5.46 -9.29
N PRO A 151 -43.90 4.27 -8.76
CA PRO A 151 -44.61 3.25 -9.51
C PRO A 151 -45.85 3.85 -10.18
N PRO A 152 -46.05 3.63 -11.48
CA PRO A 152 -47.14 4.27 -12.21
C PRO A 152 -48.45 3.87 -11.56
N SER A 153 -49.13 4.84 -10.92
CA SER A 153 -50.48 4.63 -10.39
C SER A 153 -51.38 4.21 -11.55
N MET A 154 -51.96 3.01 -11.48
CA MET A 154 -52.87 2.49 -12.50
C MET A 154 -54.32 2.80 -12.11
N ARG A 155 -55.13 3.26 -13.08
CA ARG A 155 -56.59 3.45 -12.97
C ARG A 155 -57.30 2.58 -14.01
N VAL A 156 -58.52 2.17 -13.73
CA VAL A 156 -59.35 1.38 -14.66
C VAL A 156 -60.26 2.33 -15.45
N CYS A 157 -60.37 2.14 -16.76
CA CYS A 157 -61.32 2.89 -17.59
C CYS A 157 -62.77 2.55 -17.18
N PRO A 158 -63.62 3.53 -16.84
CA PRO A 158 -65.02 3.26 -16.48
C PRO A 158 -65.89 2.84 -17.68
N ASN A 159 -65.44 3.07 -18.92
CA ASN A 159 -66.22 2.75 -20.12
C ASN A 159 -65.93 1.33 -20.65
N CYS A 160 -64.66 0.90 -20.70
CA CYS A 160 -64.26 -0.39 -21.26
C CYS A 160 -63.58 -1.35 -20.27
N GLY A 161 -63.35 -0.94 -19.01
CA GLY A 161 -62.75 -1.78 -17.97
C GLY A 161 -61.25 -2.03 -18.11
N THR A 162 -60.57 -1.41 -19.07
CA THR A 162 -59.12 -1.59 -19.30
C THR A 162 -58.28 -0.87 -18.24
N GLN A 163 -57.23 -1.50 -17.73
CA GLN A 163 -56.26 -0.89 -16.81
C GLN A 163 -55.30 0.03 -17.58
N MET A 164 -55.12 1.26 -17.10
CA MET A 164 -54.34 2.31 -17.75
C MET A 164 -53.57 3.15 -16.72
N GLN A 165 -52.51 3.81 -17.13
CA GLN A 165 -51.75 4.69 -16.23
C GLN A 165 -52.54 5.97 -15.91
N ASN A 166 -52.42 6.49 -14.69
CA ASN A 166 -53.18 7.68 -14.25
C ASN A 166 -52.86 8.96 -15.06
N ASN A 167 -51.75 8.96 -15.79
CA ASN A 167 -51.30 10.11 -16.58
C ASN A 167 -51.77 10.08 -18.05
N VAL A 168 -52.68 9.18 -18.45
CA VAL A 168 -53.23 9.17 -19.81
C VAL A 168 -54.56 9.92 -19.88
N ARG A 169 -54.65 10.91 -20.79
CA ARG A 169 -55.88 11.70 -21.02
C ARG A 169 -56.91 10.98 -21.88
N PHE A 170 -56.53 9.91 -22.58
CA PHE A 170 -57.41 9.16 -23.46
C PHE A 170 -57.18 7.67 -23.27
N CYS A 171 -58.25 6.88 -23.29
CA CYS A 171 -58.13 5.43 -23.22
C CYS A 171 -57.61 4.87 -24.56
N PRO A 172 -56.49 4.12 -24.60
CA PRO A 172 -55.97 3.56 -25.84
C PRO A 172 -56.85 2.43 -26.42
N ASN A 173 -57.74 1.84 -25.61
CA ASN A 173 -58.62 0.77 -26.06
C ASN A 173 -59.92 1.28 -26.71
N CYS A 174 -60.64 2.20 -26.06
CA CYS A 174 -61.93 2.71 -26.53
C CYS A 174 -61.94 4.18 -26.97
N GLY A 175 -60.81 4.90 -26.88
CA GLY A 175 -60.67 6.29 -27.33
C GLY A 175 -61.36 7.35 -26.46
N THR A 176 -62.06 6.97 -25.39
CA THR A 176 -62.76 7.93 -24.53
C THR A 176 -61.79 8.76 -23.68
N GLN A 177 -62.05 10.07 -23.60
CA GLN A 177 -61.29 11.01 -22.80
C GLN A 177 -61.49 10.76 -21.30
N GLN A 178 -60.39 10.65 -20.58
CA GLN A 178 -60.31 10.41 -19.14
C GLN A 178 -59.97 11.74 -18.47
N TYR A 179 -60.93 12.29 -17.73
CA TYR A 179 -60.74 13.47 -16.89
C TYR A 179 -60.07 13.08 -15.55
#